data_AF-A0A4T0VAQ2-F1
#
_entry.id   AF-A0A4T0VAQ2-F1
#
_cell.length_a   1.000
_cell.length_b   1.000
_cell.length_c   1.000
_cell.angle_alpha   90.00
_cell.angle_beta   90.00
_cell.angle_gamma   90.00
#
_symmetry.space_group_name_H-M   'P 1'
#
loop_
_entity.id
_entity.type
_entity.pdbx_description
1 polymer ?
#
loop_
_entity_poly.entity_id
_entity_poly.type
_entity_poly.pdbx_seq_one_letter_code
_entity_poly.pdbx_strand_id
1 'polypeptide(L)' 'MTKIDCDTCVVRGLACHDCVVTVLLGPPPELTIDDDELRALDVLADSGLVPPLRLVRPVAGPEVESA' A
#
# COMPACT_ATOMS: atom_id res chain seq x y z
N MET A 1 -4.40 0.14 -28.44
CA MET A 1 -3.50 0.38 -27.29
C MET A 1 -4.32 0.27 -26.03
N THR A 2 -4.05 -0.74 -25.21
CA THR A 2 -4.85 -1.04 -24.01
C THR A 2 -4.25 -0.25 -22.84
N LYS A 3 -5.01 0.68 -22.26
CA LYS A 3 -4.59 1.49 -21.10
C LYS A 3 -5.12 0.84 -19.84
N ILE A 4 -4.23 0.55 -18.88
CA ILE A 4 -4.62 0.12 -17.53
C ILE A 4 -4.77 1.39 -16.69
N ASP A 5 -5.93 1.54 -16.06
CA ASP A 5 -6.22 2.63 -15.13
C ASP A 5 -6.43 2.06 -13.72
N CYS A 6 -5.44 2.29 -12.85
CA CYS A 6 -5.51 1.84 -11.47
C CYS A 6 -6.53 2.65 -10.66
N ASP A 7 -6.91 3.87 -11.06
CA ASP A 7 -7.84 4.71 -10.28
C ASP A 7 -9.29 4.22 -10.39
N THR A 8 -9.63 3.49 -11.46
CA THR A 8 -10.97 2.93 -11.69
C THR A 8 -11.02 1.39 -11.55
N CYS A 9 -9.90 0.76 -11.19
CA CYS A 9 -9.80 -0.69 -11.06
C CYS A 9 -10.54 -1.22 -9.83
N VAL A 10 -11.62 -1.98 -10.03
CA VAL A 10 -12.48 -2.51 -8.95
C VAL A 10 -11.79 -3.52 -8.03
N VAL A 11 -10.66 -4.09 -8.45
CA VAL A 11 -9.85 -5.03 -7.64
C VAL A 11 -8.54 -4.40 -7.13
N ARG A 12 -8.37 -3.08 -7.26
CA ARG A 12 -7.18 -2.38 -6.76
C ARG A 12 -7.02 -2.63 -5.25
N GLY A 13 -5.79 -2.93 -4.84
CA GLY A 13 -5.45 -3.29 -3.47
C GLY A 13 -5.74 -4.77 -3.12
N LEU A 14 -6.77 -5.38 -3.72
CA LEU A 14 -7.15 -6.77 -3.44
C LEU A 14 -6.30 -7.78 -4.22
N ALA A 15 -6.11 -7.54 -5.51
CA ALA A 15 -5.42 -8.47 -6.42
C ALA A 15 -4.15 -7.86 -7.04
N CYS A 16 -3.68 -6.71 -6.55
CA CYS A 16 -2.51 -6.03 -7.14
C CYS A 16 -1.24 -6.88 -7.10
N HIS A 17 -1.07 -7.74 -6.09
CA HIS A 17 0.11 -8.60 -5.95
C HIS A 17 0.24 -9.64 -7.07
N ASP A 18 -0.85 -10.01 -7.74
CA ASP A 18 -0.89 -10.92 -8.90
C ASP A 18 -1.30 -10.19 -10.21
N CYS A 19 -1.19 -8.85 -10.22
CA CYS A 19 -1.48 -8.06 -11.41
C CYS A 19 -0.27 -8.07 -12.36
N VAL A 20 -0.53 -8.19 -13.68
CA VAL A 20 0.51 -8.08 -14.72
C VAL A 20 1.36 -6.80 -14.60
N VAL A 21 0.78 -5.71 -14.08
CA VAL A 21 1.51 -4.46 -13.82
C VAL A 21 2.61 -4.67 -12.77
N THR A 22 2.29 -5.34 -11.65
CA THR A 22 3.25 -5.63 -10.58
C THR A 22 4.28 -6.67 -11.00
N VAL A 23 3.89 -7.65 -11.82
CA VAL A 23 4.86 -8.60 -12.40
C VAL A 23 5.88 -7.89 -13.31
N LEU A 24 5.43 -6.93 -14.11
CA LEU A 24 6.30 -6.23 -15.07
C LEU A 24 7.10 -5.08 -14.46
N LEU A 25 6.54 -4.36 -13.48
CA LEU A 25 7.17 -3.16 -12.90
C LEU A 25 7.75 -3.39 -11.49
N GLY A 26 7.46 -4.53 -10.87
CA GLY A 26 7.78 -4.81 -9.47
C GLY A 26 6.74 -4.25 -8.50
N PRO A 27 6.85 -4.60 -7.20
CA PRO A 27 6.05 -3.96 -6.17
C PRO A 27 6.38 -2.45 -6.12
N PRO A 28 5.43 -1.59 -5.70
CA PRO A 28 5.77 -0.20 -5.41
C PRO A 28 6.92 -0.15 -4.38
N PRO A 29 7.82 0.84 -4.48
CA PRO A 29 8.94 0.96 -3.55
C PRO A 29 8.41 1.00 -2.11
N GLU A 30 9.15 0.37 -1.20
CA GLU A 30 8.84 0.42 0.23
C GLU A 30 8.79 1.88 0.68
N LEU A 31 7.59 2.35 1.00
CA LEU A 31 7.39 3.68 1.57
C LEU A 31 7.80 3.61 3.04
N THR A 32 9.03 4.03 3.31
CA THR A 32 9.51 4.23 4.68
C THR A 32 9.05 5.60 5.17
N ILE A 33 8.36 5.61 6.31
CA ILE A 33 8.02 6.84 7.02
C ILE A 33 8.99 6.94 8.20
N ASP A 34 9.74 8.03 8.29
CA ASP A 34 10.63 8.27 9.43
C ASP A 34 9.90 8.87 10.64
N ASP A 35 10.61 9.02 11.77
CA ASP A 35 10.02 9.50 13.02
C ASP A 35 9.52 10.95 12.93
N ASP A 36 10.14 11.79 12.10
CA ASP A 36 9.73 13.18 11.91
C ASP A 36 8.48 13.27 11.04
N GLU A 37 8.40 12.45 9.98
CA GLU A 37 7.22 12.30 9.14
C GLU A 37 6.04 11.71 9.93
N LEU A 38 6.28 10.71 10.78
CA LEU A 38 5.26 10.17 11.69
C LEU A 38 4.69 11.27 12.59
N ARG A 39 5.56 12.09 13.18
CA ARG A 39 5.13 13.20 14.04
C ARG A 39 4.34 14.26 13.27
N ALA A 40 4.73 14.55 12.03
CA ALA A 40 3.97 15.45 11.17
C ALA A 40 2.57 14.90 10.89
N LEU A 41 2.46 13.61 10.59
CA LEU A 41 1.17 12.94 10.36
C LEU A 41 0.28 12.95 11.61
N ASP A 42 0.86 12.79 12.80
CA ASP A 42 0.12 12.90 14.07
C ASP A 42 -0.47 14.31 14.27
N VAL A 43 0.30 15.38 14.01
CA VAL A 43 -0.20 16.76 14.10
C VAL A 43 -1.34 17.01 13.11
N LEU A 44 -1.22 16.47 11.90
CA LEU A 44 -2.28 16.57 10.88
C LEU A 44 -3.53 15.78 11.30
N ALA A 45 -3.37 14.64 11.98
CA ALA A 45 -4.48 13.86 12.49
C ALA A 45 -5.18 14.54 13.66
N ASP A 46 -4.41 15.08 14.63
CA ASP A 46 -4.93 15.81 15.79
C ASP A 46 -5.69 17.08 15.39
N SER A 47 -5.30 17.71 14.28
CA SER A 47 -6.01 18.85 13.69
C SER A 47 -7.19 18.47 12.80
N GLY A 48 -7.41 17.18 12.55
CA GLY A 48 -8.51 16.66 11.73
C GLY A 48 -8.31 16.82 10.21
N LEU A 49 -7.10 17.12 9.75
CA LEU A 49 -6.77 17.27 8.34
C LEU A 49 -6.59 15.93 7.62
N VAL A 50 -6.17 14.89 8.35
CA VAL A 50 -6.03 13.51 7.84
C VAL A 50 -6.61 12.51 8.85
N PRO A 51 -7.02 11.31 8.42
CA PRO A 51 -7.33 10.24 9.35
C PRO A 51 -6.09 9.82 10.17
N PRO A 52 -6.26 9.39 11.44
CA PRO A 52 -5.14 8.91 12.25
C PRO A 52 -4.49 7.68 11.60
N LEU A 53 -3.17 7.58 11.75
CA LEU A 53 -2.39 6.46 11.24
C LEU A 53 -2.85 5.14 11.88
N ARG A 54 -3.23 4.18 11.04
CA ARG A 54 -3.63 2.82 11.44
C ARG A 54 -2.58 1.83 10.97
N LEU A 55 -1.36 1.98 11.47
CA LEU A 55 -0.27 1.07 11.13
C LEU A 55 -0.64 -0.34 11.61
N VAL A 56 -0.87 -1.25 10.66
CA VAL A 56 -1.13 -2.66 10.96
C VAL A 56 0.20 -3.39 10.83
N ARG A 57 0.67 -4.02 11.91
CA ARG A 57 1.86 -4.87 11.81
C ARG A 57 1.55 -6.06 10.91
N PRO A 58 2.33 -6.31 9.85
CA PRO A 58 2.22 -7.54 9.10
C PRO A 58 2.48 -8.70 10.06
N VAL A 59 1.52 -9.61 10.14
CA VAL A 59 1.73 -10.90 10.81
C VAL A 59 2.24 -11.86 9.74
N ALA A 60 3.21 -12.72 10.08
CA ALA A 60 3.71 -13.73 9.15
C ALA A 60 2.52 -14.52 8.58
N GLY A 61 2.35 -14.45 7.26
CA GLY A 61 1.32 -15.20 6.55
C GLY A 61 1.68 -16.67 6.46
N PRO A 62 0.72 -17.55 6.13
CA PRO A 62 1.00 -18.95 5.88
C PRO A 62 2.00 -19.10 4.72
N GLU A 63 2.98 -19.98 4.88
CA GLU A 63 3.92 -20.35 3.81
C GLU A 63 3.13 -21.05 2.69
N VAL A 64 2.92 -20.35 1.58
CA VAL A 64 2.28 -20.90 0.38
C VAL A 64 3.38 -21.43 -0.54
N GLU A 65 3.57 -22.76 -0.54
CA GLU A 65 4.48 -23.43 -1.47
C GLU A 65 3.81 -23.53 -2.84
N SER A 66 4.35 -22.80 -3.84
CA SER A 66 3.92 -22.97 -5.23
C SER A 66 4.41 -24.32 -5.73
N ALA A 67 3.45 -25.20 -6.04
CA ALA A 67 3.67 -26.53 -6.61
C ALA A 67 4.26 -26.49 -8.03
#